data_AF-A0A4R5CA12-F1
#
_entry.id   AF-A0A4R5CA12-F1
#
_cell.length_a   1.000
_cell.length_b   1.000
_cell.length_c   1.000
_cell.angle_alpha   90.00
_cell.angle_beta   90.00
_cell.angle_gamma   90.00
#
_symmetry.space_group_name_H-M   'P 1'
#
loop_
_entity.id
_entity.type
_entity.pdbx_description
1 polymer ?
#
loop_
_entity_poly.entity_id
_entity_poly.type
_entity_poly.pdbx_seq_one_letter_code
_entity_poly.pdbx_strand_id
1 'polypeptide(L)'
;MKLDIKSISNGKAKDIILESIVRKENNLKQTKEFQKELFLNATLDDVNFLLKSIVDSKLDLIKVNFGNETYVTEIGHINPFLKNGGFEKIEAEEIQKNRKDIIDFKISNFKYYTFWPLFLFAFVGFGFSVSNFISNRKNQENTKLKEQRIEQMELELTKLQTSILNQKNLDSLHNPKGLTKKIDK
;
A
#
# COMPACT_ATOMS: atom_id res chain seq x y z
N MET A 1 35.42 -34.66 -8.84
CA MET A 1 35.49 -33.88 -7.59
C MET A 1 34.26 -34.26 -6.77
N LYS A 2 34.44 -34.85 -5.59
CA LYS A 2 33.32 -35.19 -4.71
C LYS A 2 32.88 -33.94 -3.96
N LEU A 3 31.58 -33.81 -3.69
CA LEU A 3 31.01 -32.65 -3.02
C LEU A 3 30.55 -33.03 -1.61
N ASP A 4 30.62 -32.09 -0.68
CA ASP A 4 29.98 -32.27 0.62
C ASP A 4 28.49 -31.93 0.47
N ILE A 5 27.62 -32.92 0.68
CA ILE A 5 26.16 -32.79 0.58
C ILE A 5 25.61 -31.70 1.51
N LYS A 6 26.29 -31.43 2.63
CA LYS A 6 25.89 -30.39 3.59
C LYS A 6 26.30 -28.98 3.16
N SER A 7 27.22 -28.87 2.20
CA SER A 7 27.76 -27.58 1.73
C SER A 7 27.00 -27.00 0.53
N ILE A 8 26.09 -27.79 -0.07
CA ILE A 8 25.34 -27.44 -1.27
C ILE A 8 23.84 -27.42 -0.99
N SER A 9 23.08 -26.67 -1.80
CA SER A 9 21.62 -26.67 -1.67
C SER A 9 21.03 -28.03 -2.06
N ASN A 10 19.80 -28.29 -1.61
CA ASN A 10 19.12 -29.56 -1.93
C ASN A 10 18.86 -29.66 -3.44
N GLY A 11 18.41 -28.57 -4.06
CA GLY A 11 18.26 -28.47 -5.51
C GLY A 11 19.56 -28.76 -6.26
N LYS A 12 20.68 -28.21 -5.79
CA LYS A 12 21.99 -28.49 -6.39
C LYS A 12 22.38 -29.96 -6.28
N ALA A 13 22.16 -30.58 -5.12
CA ALA A 13 22.45 -32.00 -4.90
C ALA A 13 21.64 -32.90 -5.84
N LYS A 14 20.37 -32.57 -6.07
CA LYS A 14 19.50 -33.27 -7.03
C LYS A 14 20.01 -33.13 -8.47
N ASP A 15 20.39 -31.93 -8.88
CA ASP A 15 20.90 -31.68 -10.23
C ASP A 15 22.20 -32.44 -10.51
N ILE A 16 23.10 -32.55 -9.52
CA ILE A 16 24.34 -33.34 -9.63
C ILE A 16 24.03 -34.83 -9.83
N ILE A 17 23.04 -35.37 -9.13
CA ILE A 17 22.60 -36.76 -9.33
C ILE A 17 22.11 -36.94 -10.76
N LEU A 18 21.25 -36.05 -11.25
CA LEU A 18 20.72 -36.08 -12.61
C LEU A 18 21.82 -35.97 -13.67
N GLU A 19 22.76 -35.04 -13.51
CA GLU A 19 23.94 -34.92 -14.40
C GLU A 19 24.73 -36.23 -14.46
N SER A 20 24.89 -36.90 -13.31
CA SER A 20 25.65 -38.13 -13.25
C SER A 20 24.94 -39.32 -13.89
N ILE A 21 23.62 -39.28 -14.02
CA ILE A 21 22.82 -40.28 -14.74
C ILE A 21 23.05 -40.10 -16.24
N VAL A 22 22.93 -38.87 -16.73
CA VAL A 22 23.12 -38.52 -18.16
C VAL A 22 24.53 -38.84 -18.66
N ARG A 23 25.56 -38.70 -17.81
CA ARG A 23 26.97 -38.90 -18.20
C ARG A 23 27.37 -40.35 -18.44
N LYS A 24 26.65 -41.36 -17.93
CA LYS A 24 27.00 -42.77 -18.14
C LYS A 24 26.18 -43.36 -19.29
N GLU A 25 26.84 -44.09 -20.20
CA GLU A 25 26.20 -44.75 -21.35
C GLU A 25 25.23 -45.86 -20.95
N ASN A 26 25.33 -46.37 -19.72
CA ASN A 26 24.37 -47.32 -19.15
C ASN A 26 23.39 -46.58 -18.25
N ASN A 27 22.11 -46.55 -18.67
CA ASN A 27 20.98 -45.92 -17.99
C ASN A 27 20.59 -46.60 -16.66
N LEU A 28 21.48 -47.35 -16.01
CA LEU A 28 21.22 -48.04 -14.76
C LEU A 28 22.34 -47.74 -13.76
N LYS A 29 22.01 -47.09 -12.65
CA LYS A 29 22.95 -46.81 -11.56
C LYS A 29 22.42 -47.27 -10.22
N GLN A 30 23.29 -47.83 -9.40
CA GLN A 30 22.98 -48.16 -8.02
C GLN A 30 23.13 -46.94 -7.10
N THR A 31 22.30 -46.84 -6.05
CA THR A 31 22.43 -45.79 -5.01
C THR A 31 23.84 -45.72 -4.41
N LYS A 32 24.47 -46.88 -4.18
CA LYS A 32 25.83 -46.99 -3.64
C LYS A 32 26.87 -46.31 -4.54
N GLU A 33 26.67 -46.31 -5.86
CA GLU A 33 27.56 -45.63 -6.80
C GLU A 33 27.43 -44.11 -6.68
N PHE A 34 26.20 -43.57 -6.60
CA PHE A 34 26.01 -42.14 -6.41
C PHE A 34 26.66 -41.65 -5.11
N GLN A 35 26.46 -42.38 -4.01
CA GLN A 35 27.08 -42.05 -2.73
C GLN A 35 28.62 -41.99 -2.87
N LYS A 36 29.24 -43.03 -3.45
CA LYS A 36 30.70 -43.11 -3.56
C LYS A 36 31.28 -42.13 -4.57
N GLU A 37 30.61 -41.89 -5.69
CA GLU A 37 31.12 -41.06 -6.80
C GLU A 37 30.88 -39.57 -6.58
N LEU A 38 29.75 -39.19 -5.99
CA LEU A 38 29.30 -37.79 -5.95
C LEU A 38 29.53 -37.11 -4.61
N PHE A 39 29.40 -37.84 -3.50
CA PHE A 39 29.33 -37.22 -2.17
C PHE A 39 30.41 -37.74 -1.21
N LEU A 40 31.05 -36.84 -0.46
CA LEU A 40 32.13 -37.20 0.49
C LEU A 40 31.59 -37.75 1.82
N ASN A 41 30.48 -37.19 2.33
CA ASN A 41 29.96 -37.42 3.67
C ASN A 41 28.46 -37.78 3.69
N ALA A 42 27.90 -38.20 2.55
CA ALA A 42 26.49 -38.60 2.48
C ALA A 42 26.32 -40.05 2.95
N THR A 43 25.28 -40.30 3.73
CA THR A 43 24.81 -41.65 4.01
C THR A 43 24.02 -42.19 2.82
N LEU A 44 23.79 -43.51 2.78
CA LEU A 44 22.96 -44.12 1.74
C LEU A 44 21.51 -43.64 1.85
N ASP A 45 21.03 -43.38 3.06
CA ASP A 45 19.71 -42.82 3.33
C ASP A 45 19.56 -41.38 2.80
N ASP A 46 20.60 -40.55 2.93
CA ASP A 46 20.59 -39.19 2.35
C ASP A 46 20.41 -39.24 0.83
N VAL A 47 21.13 -40.14 0.16
CA VAL A 47 21.04 -40.30 -1.30
C VAL A 47 19.68 -40.88 -1.70
N ASN A 48 19.17 -41.86 -0.97
CA ASN A 48 17.82 -42.41 -1.20
C ASN A 48 16.73 -41.35 -0.99
N PHE A 49 16.89 -40.50 0.01
CA PHE A 49 15.99 -39.38 0.27
C PHE A 49 16.00 -38.40 -0.90
N LEU A 50 17.19 -38.04 -1.42
CA LEU A 50 17.29 -37.18 -2.60
C LEU A 50 16.63 -37.81 -3.83
N LEU A 51 16.87 -39.10 -4.11
CA LEU A 51 16.26 -39.82 -5.22
C LEU A 51 14.74 -39.86 -5.11
N LYS A 52 14.23 -40.17 -3.92
CA LYS A 52 12.79 -40.13 -3.65
C LYS A 52 12.23 -38.71 -3.87
N SER A 53 12.92 -37.70 -3.36
CA SER A 53 12.51 -36.31 -3.51
C SER A 53 12.51 -35.85 -4.97
N ILE A 54 13.41 -36.36 -5.82
CA ILE A 54 13.39 -36.10 -7.27
C ILE A 54 12.12 -36.67 -7.90
N VAL A 55 11.82 -37.94 -7.62
CA VAL A 55 10.62 -38.63 -8.12
C VAL A 55 9.35 -37.91 -7.68
N ASP A 56 9.25 -37.56 -6.39
CA ASP A 56 8.10 -36.86 -5.81
C ASP A 56 7.91 -35.46 -6.43
N SER A 57 9.00 -34.78 -6.79
CA SER A 57 8.96 -33.42 -7.36
C SER A 57 8.68 -33.40 -8.87
N LYS A 58 9.14 -34.42 -9.61
CA LYS A 58 9.06 -34.54 -11.07
C LYS A 58 9.04 -36.03 -11.46
N LEU A 59 7.84 -36.59 -11.59
CA LEU A 59 7.60 -38.02 -11.84
C LEU A 59 8.26 -38.57 -13.11
N ASP A 60 8.60 -37.71 -14.08
CA ASP A 60 9.02 -38.15 -15.41
C ASP A 60 10.52 -38.04 -15.68
N LEU A 61 11.36 -37.68 -14.70
CA LEU A 61 12.81 -37.58 -14.93
C LEU A 61 13.52 -38.93 -14.78
N ILE A 62 13.21 -39.65 -13.71
CA ILE A 62 13.88 -40.90 -13.34
C ILE A 62 12.89 -41.93 -12.79
N LYS A 63 13.19 -43.21 -12.99
CA LYS A 63 12.60 -44.32 -12.24
C LYS A 63 13.53 -44.69 -11.12
N VAL A 64 12.98 -44.91 -9.94
CA VAL A 64 13.71 -45.53 -8.83
C VAL A 64 13.03 -46.85 -8.50
N ASN A 65 13.76 -47.95 -8.68
CA ASN A 65 13.29 -49.29 -8.31
C ASN A 65 13.91 -49.65 -6.96
N PHE A 66 13.06 -49.73 -5.94
CA PHE A 66 13.47 -50.15 -4.59
C PHE A 66 13.33 -51.67 -4.46
N GLY A 67 14.44 -52.36 -4.28
CA GLY A 67 14.51 -53.79 -3.97
C GLY A 67 15.63 -54.09 -2.98
N ASN A 68 16.25 -55.28 -3.06
CA ASN A 68 17.45 -55.60 -2.27
C ASN A 68 18.59 -54.60 -2.50
N GLU A 69 18.64 -54.03 -3.71
CA GLU A 69 19.43 -52.85 -4.02
C GLU A 69 18.53 -51.82 -4.71
N THR A 70 18.86 -50.54 -4.54
CA THR A 70 18.11 -49.45 -5.17
C THR A 70 18.80 -49.05 -6.47
N TYR A 71 18.02 -49.10 -7.54
CA TYR A 71 18.47 -48.79 -8.90
C TYR A 71 17.72 -47.61 -9.46
N VAL A 72 18.44 -46.78 -10.21
CA VAL A 72 17.91 -45.59 -10.86
C VAL A 72 18.07 -45.71 -12.37
N THR A 73 17.00 -45.38 -13.08
CA THR A 73 16.96 -45.38 -14.55
C THR A 73 16.41 -44.06 -15.07
N GLU A 74 17.02 -43.52 -16.13
CA GLU A 74 16.48 -42.36 -16.85
C GLU A 74 15.18 -42.76 -17.57
N ILE A 75 14.09 -41.99 -17.37
CA ILE A 75 12.83 -42.19 -18.11
C ILE A 75 12.53 -41.02 -19.06
N GLY A 76 12.90 -39.80 -18.69
CA GLY A 76 12.52 -38.62 -19.47
C GLY A 76 13.67 -37.67 -19.76
N HIS A 77 13.31 -36.47 -20.19
CA HIS A 77 14.25 -35.51 -20.74
C HIS A 77 15.02 -34.73 -19.65
N ILE A 78 15.99 -35.40 -19.02
CA ILE A 78 16.85 -34.81 -17.98
C ILE A 78 17.66 -33.63 -18.54
N ASN A 79 18.22 -33.78 -19.75
CA ASN A 79 19.07 -32.76 -20.38
C ASN A 79 18.36 -31.40 -20.57
N PRO A 80 17.16 -31.33 -21.19
CA PRO A 80 16.38 -30.09 -21.24
C PRO A 80 16.02 -29.53 -19.86
N PHE A 81 15.71 -30.38 -18.88
CA PHE A 81 15.40 -29.94 -17.52
C PHE A 81 16.59 -29.23 -16.87
N LEU A 82 17.79 -29.83 -16.94
CA LEU A 82 19.02 -29.24 -16.43
C LEU A 82 19.39 -27.94 -17.17
N LYS A 83 19.23 -27.91 -18.50
CA LYS A 83 19.45 -26.69 -19.32
C LYS A 83 18.52 -25.54 -18.93
N ASN A 84 17.31 -25.85 -18.45
CA ASN A 84 16.35 -24.86 -17.99
C ASN A 84 16.59 -24.38 -16.54
N GLY A 85 17.68 -24.82 -15.91
CA GLY A 85 18.11 -24.41 -14.58
C GLY A 85 17.90 -25.44 -13.47
N GLY A 86 17.32 -26.60 -13.78
CA GLY A 86 17.20 -27.73 -12.85
C GLY A 86 16.39 -27.44 -11.58
N PHE A 87 16.64 -28.23 -10.55
CA PHE A 87 16.06 -28.06 -9.22
C PHE A 87 16.68 -26.89 -8.45
N GLU A 88 17.95 -26.54 -8.71
CA GLU A 88 18.60 -25.38 -8.09
C GLU A 88 17.82 -24.08 -8.38
N LYS A 89 17.38 -23.89 -9.63
CA LYS A 89 16.55 -22.73 -10.00
C LYS A 89 15.18 -22.76 -9.35
N ILE A 90 14.52 -23.92 -9.30
CA ILE A 90 13.20 -24.06 -8.68
C ILE A 90 13.26 -23.70 -7.19
N GLU A 91 14.27 -24.20 -6.47
CA GLU A 91 14.50 -23.89 -5.06
C GLU A 91 14.74 -22.38 -4.85
N ALA A 92 15.55 -21.76 -5.73
CA ALA A 92 15.81 -20.32 -5.66
C ALA A 92 14.53 -19.49 -5.89
N GLU A 93 13.70 -19.88 -6.87
CA GLU A 93 12.41 -19.22 -7.15
C GLU A 93 11.42 -19.36 -6.00
N GLU A 94 11.36 -20.54 -5.35
CA GLU A 94 10.50 -20.78 -4.20
C GLU A 94 10.93 -19.94 -2.98
N ILE A 95 12.23 -19.85 -2.72
CA ILE A 95 12.78 -18.98 -1.66
C ILE A 95 12.43 -17.51 -1.94
N GLN A 96 12.58 -17.06 -3.19
CA GLN A 96 12.24 -15.69 -3.57
C GLN A 96 10.74 -15.41 -3.42
N LYS A 97 9.89 -16.35 -3.84
CA LYS A 97 8.43 -16.23 -3.72
C LYS A 97 8.02 -16.15 -2.26
N ASN A 98 8.51 -17.05 -1.40
CA ASN A 98 8.22 -17.02 0.03
C ASN A 98 8.67 -15.72 0.69
N ARG A 99 9.85 -15.19 0.32
CA ARG A 99 10.30 -13.87 0.80
C ARG A 99 9.37 -12.76 0.35
N LYS A 100 8.96 -12.78 -0.91
CA LYS A 100 8.03 -11.80 -1.46
C LYS A 100 6.69 -11.85 -0.74
N ASP A 101 6.12 -13.02 -0.52
CA ASP A 101 4.85 -13.19 0.16
C ASP A 101 4.90 -12.66 1.60
N ILE A 102 6.01 -12.88 2.32
CA ILE A 102 6.24 -12.33 3.66
C ILE A 102 6.33 -10.80 3.63
N ILE A 103 7.05 -10.24 2.65
CA ILE A 103 7.21 -8.79 2.50
C ILE A 103 5.88 -8.15 2.14
N ASP A 104 5.14 -8.71 1.18
CA ASP A 104 3.84 -8.23 0.74
C ASP A 104 2.83 -8.29 1.92
N PHE A 105 2.85 -9.35 2.72
CA PHE A 105 2.05 -9.44 3.94
C PHE A 105 2.41 -8.35 4.96
N LYS A 106 3.71 -8.10 5.19
CA LYS A 106 4.17 -7.03 6.10
C LYS A 106 3.76 -5.64 5.60
N ILE A 107 3.91 -5.37 4.31
CA ILE A 107 3.50 -4.09 3.69
C ILE A 107 2.00 -3.90 3.79
N SER A 108 1.22 -4.96 3.54
CA SER A 108 -0.24 -4.93 3.68
C SER A 108 -0.67 -4.59 5.11
N ASN A 109 -0.07 -5.23 6.12
CA ASN A 109 -0.34 -4.92 7.52
C ASN A 109 0.03 -3.48 7.86
N PHE A 110 1.20 -3.01 7.42
CA PHE A 110 1.62 -1.63 7.66
C PHE A 110 0.64 -0.62 7.06
N LYS A 111 0.17 -0.86 5.82
CA LYS A 111 -0.87 -0.04 5.18
C LYS A 111 -2.16 -0.05 5.98
N TYR A 112 -2.62 -1.20 6.45
CA TYR A 112 -3.84 -1.29 7.26
C TYR A 112 -3.76 -0.44 8.53
N TYR A 113 -2.65 -0.54 9.27
CA TYR A 113 -2.47 0.22 10.52
C TYR A 113 -2.25 1.73 10.32
N THR A 114 -1.71 2.15 9.18
CA THR A 114 -1.45 3.57 8.90
C THR A 114 -2.60 4.27 8.17
N PHE A 115 -3.33 3.55 7.30
CA PHE A 115 -4.43 4.10 6.53
C PHE A 115 -5.61 4.53 7.41
N TRP A 116 -6.06 3.67 8.33
CA TRP A 116 -7.25 3.96 9.15
C TRP A 116 -7.11 5.22 10.02
N PRO A 117 -6.01 5.41 10.77
CA PRO A 117 -5.81 6.64 11.53
C PRO A 117 -5.72 7.89 10.64
N LEU A 118 -4.94 7.84 9.55
CA LEU A 118 -4.82 8.97 8.61
C LEU A 118 -6.17 9.32 7.98
N PHE A 119 -6.95 8.30 7.59
CA PHE A 119 -8.28 8.47 7.03
C PHE A 119 -9.24 9.11 8.04
N LEU A 120 -9.25 8.64 9.30
CA LEU A 120 -10.05 9.23 10.38
C LEU A 120 -9.68 10.69 10.64
N PHE A 121 -8.38 11.01 10.74
CA PHE A 121 -7.92 12.39 10.92
C PHE A 121 -8.33 13.29 9.75
N ALA A 122 -8.20 12.81 8.51
CA ALA A 122 -8.63 13.54 7.33
C ALA A 122 -10.15 13.80 7.34
N PHE A 123 -10.94 12.80 7.74
CA PHE A 123 -12.40 12.92 7.81
C PHE A 123 -12.85 13.93 8.87
N VAL A 124 -12.22 13.92 10.04
CA VAL A 124 -12.48 14.91 11.11
C VAL A 124 -12.09 16.32 10.65
N GLY A 125 -10.90 16.48 10.05
CA GLY A 125 -10.45 17.77 9.52
C GLY A 125 -11.37 18.32 8.42
N PHE A 126 -11.83 17.44 7.53
CA PHE A 126 -12.79 17.80 6.49
C PHE A 126 -14.12 18.25 7.07
N GLY A 127 -14.67 17.52 8.05
CA GLY A 127 -15.91 17.90 8.74
C GLY A 127 -15.82 19.27 9.41
N PHE A 128 -14.69 19.55 10.07
CA PHE A 128 -14.45 20.85 10.71
C PHE A 128 -14.36 21.98 9.68
N SER A 129 -13.69 21.73 8.55
CA SER A 129 -13.58 22.70 7.45
C SER A 129 -14.95 23.06 6.85
N VAL A 130 -15.78 22.05 6.57
CA VAL A 130 -17.13 22.26 6.03
C VAL A 130 -18.02 23.01 7.03
N SER A 131 -17.97 22.65 8.31
CA SER A 131 -18.74 23.31 9.37
C SER A 131 -18.36 24.80 9.50
N ASN A 132 -17.05 25.10 9.49
CA ASN A 132 -16.56 26.47 9.51
C ASN A 132 -16.97 27.25 8.27
N PHE A 133 -16.91 26.64 7.08
CA PHE A 133 -17.32 27.29 5.84
C PHE A 133 -18.81 27.70 5.84
N ILE A 134 -19.70 26.82 6.32
CA ILE A 134 -21.14 27.09 6.43
C ILE A 134 -21.39 28.19 7.47
N SER A 135 -20.72 28.12 8.62
CA SER A 135 -20.87 29.11 9.69
C SER A 135 -20.38 30.50 9.26
N ASN A 136 -19.27 30.57 8.51
CA ASN A 136 -18.75 31.83 8.02
C ASN A 136 -19.67 32.48 6.98
N ARG A 137 -20.31 31.69 6.11
CA ARG A 137 -21.31 32.20 5.17
C ARG A 137 -22.54 32.78 5.89
N LYS A 138 -23.08 32.07 6.88
CA LYS A 138 -24.23 32.56 7.69
C LYS A 138 -23.90 33.85 8.43
N ASN A 139 -22.69 33.94 8.99
CA ASN A 139 -22.25 35.16 9.67
C ASN A 139 -22.13 36.33 8.70
N GLN A 140 -21.54 36.15 7.52
CA GLN A 140 -21.45 37.21 6.50
C GLN A 140 -22.83 37.74 6.06
N GLU A 141 -23.81 36.87 5.87
CA GLU A 141 -25.17 37.30 5.52
C GLU A 141 -25.81 38.12 6.64
N ASN A 142 -25.68 37.67 7.89
CA ASN A 142 -26.23 38.39 9.05
C ASN A 142 -25.57 39.76 9.26
N THR A 143 -24.27 39.89 9.01
CA THR A 143 -23.57 41.19 9.12
C THR A 143 -24.06 42.18 8.08
N LYS A 144 -24.20 41.75 6.81
CA LYS A 144 -24.73 42.60 5.74
C LYS A 144 -26.17 43.05 6.01
N LEU A 145 -27.00 42.17 6.56
CA LEU A 145 -28.39 42.47 6.91
C LEU A 145 -28.48 43.48 8.06
N LYS A 146 -27.53 43.47 9.00
CA LYS A 146 -27.43 44.47 10.07
C LYS A 146 -26.95 45.82 9.54
N GLU A 147 -25.94 45.84 8.67
CA GLU A 147 -25.43 47.07 8.05
C GLU A 147 -26.55 47.77 7.25
N GLN A 148 -27.31 47.04 6.44
CA GLN A 148 -28.45 47.60 5.71
C GLN A 148 -29.53 48.21 6.61
N ARG A 149 -29.82 47.58 7.76
CA ARG A 149 -30.77 48.14 8.73
C ARG A 149 -30.25 49.41 9.39
N ILE A 150 -28.95 49.48 9.66
CA ILE A 150 -28.31 50.66 10.24
C ILE A 150 -28.37 51.81 9.24
N GLU A 151 -28.00 51.58 7.98
CA GLU A 151 -28.10 52.60 6.91
C GLU A 151 -29.53 53.13 6.74
N GLN A 152 -30.54 52.25 6.75
CA GLN A 152 -31.94 52.66 6.68
C GLN A 152 -32.35 53.52 7.87
N MET A 153 -31.93 53.14 9.08
CA MET A 153 -32.24 53.88 10.30
C MET A 153 -31.57 55.25 10.32
N GLU A 154 -30.33 55.36 9.86
CA GLU A 154 -29.61 56.63 9.70
C GLU A 154 -30.29 57.55 8.67
N LEU A 155 -30.78 56.98 7.57
CA LEU A 155 -31.50 57.72 6.54
C LEU A 155 -32.84 58.25 7.07
N GLU A 156 -33.59 57.43 7.81
CA GLU A 156 -34.84 57.84 8.47
C GLU A 156 -34.61 58.93 9.50
N LEU A 157 -33.56 58.82 10.33
CA LEU A 157 -33.16 59.84 11.29
C LEU A 157 -32.82 61.17 10.61
N THR A 158 -32.05 61.12 9.52
CA THR A 158 -31.66 62.30 8.74
C THR A 158 -32.89 62.97 8.10
N LYS A 159 -33.83 62.18 7.59
CA LYS A 159 -35.10 62.67 7.04
C LYS A 159 -35.97 63.33 8.12
N LEU A 160 -36.03 62.74 9.32
CA LEU A 160 -36.75 63.32 10.46
C LEU A 160 -36.13 64.64 10.92
N GLN A 161 -34.80 64.69 11.03
CA GLN A 161 -34.08 65.90 11.41
C GLN A 161 -34.30 67.03 10.40
N THR A 162 -34.21 66.72 9.10
CA THR A 162 -34.47 67.71 8.03
C THR A 162 -35.93 68.16 8.00
N SER A 163 -36.91 67.27 8.22
CA SER A 163 -38.32 67.67 8.30
C SER A 163 -38.59 68.59 9.50
N ILE A 164 -38.01 68.29 10.67
CA ILE A 164 -38.12 69.14 11.86
C ILE A 164 -37.49 70.51 11.61
N LEU A 165 -36.33 70.56 10.97
CA LEU A 165 -35.66 71.82 10.62
C LEU A 165 -36.50 72.65 9.64
N ASN A 166 -37.07 72.02 8.62
CA ASN A 166 -37.93 72.69 7.64
C ASN A 166 -39.21 73.23 8.27
N GLN A 167 -39.81 72.48 9.20
CA GLN A 167 -40.97 72.94 9.96
C GLN A 167 -40.63 74.16 10.84
N LYS A 168 -39.50 74.12 11.56
CA LYS A 168 -39.01 75.26 12.35
C LYS A 168 -38.74 76.51 11.50
N ASN A 169 -38.21 76.33 10.28
CA ASN A 169 -37.98 77.43 9.36
C ASN A 169 -39.28 78.04 8.84
N LEU A 170 -40.30 77.21 8.52
CA LEU A 170 -41.64 77.66 8.12
C LEU A 170 -42.37 78.43 9.23
N ASP A 171 -42.25 77.98 10.49
CA ASP A 171 -42.81 78.68 11.64
C ASP A 171 -42.12 80.02 11.91
N SER A 172 -40.81 80.12 11.64
CA SER A 172 -40.07 81.38 11.78
C SER A 172 -40.42 82.43 10.71
N LEU A 173 -40.89 81.99 9.54
CA LEU A 173 -41.37 82.85 8.45
C LEU A 173 -42.77 83.39 8.71
N HIS A 174 -43.60 82.68 9.47
CA HIS A 174 -44.99 83.09 9.78
C HIS A 174 -45.14 83.96 11.03
N ASN A 175 -44.04 84.28 11.72
CA ASN A 175 -44.09 85.11 12.93
C ASN A 175 -43.29 86.41 12.72
N PRO A 176 -43.89 87.50 12.21
CA PRO A 176 -43.21 88.77 12.12
C PRO A 176 -42.97 89.29 13.54
N LYS A 177 -41.72 89.27 13.99
CA LYS A 177 -41.29 90.01 15.18
C LYS A 177 -41.64 91.48 14.96
N GLY A 178 -42.70 91.94 15.61
CA GLY A 178 -43.09 93.34 15.67
C GLY A 178 -41.95 94.18 16.21
N LEU A 179 -41.29 94.90 15.32
CA LEU A 179 -40.38 96.00 15.64
C LEU A 179 -41.20 97.18 16.16
N THR A 180 -41.52 97.21 17.47
CA THR A 180 -41.92 98.46 18.13
C THR A 180 -40.66 99.24 18.49
N LYS A 181 -40.36 100.20 17.60
CA LYS A 181 -39.29 101.21 17.74
C LYS A 181 -39.72 102.24 18.80
N LYS A 182 -38.80 102.58 19.70
CA LYS A 182 -38.89 103.68 20.69
C LYS A 182 -39.35 105.01 20.07
N ILE A 183 -40.06 105.81 20.87
CA ILE A 183 -40.00 107.28 20.78
C ILE A 183 -39.74 107.82 22.20
N ASP A 184 -38.63 108.53 22.34
CA ASP A 184 -38.22 109.30 23.52
C ASP A 184 -39.07 110.57 23.67
N LYS A 185 -39.44 110.92 24.91
CA LYS A 185 -39.33 112.28 25.46
C LYS A 185 -39.44 112.28 26.98
#